data_AF-A0AAU2CZX7-F1
#
_entry.id   AF-A0AAU2CZX7-F1
#
_cell.length_a   1.000
_cell.length_b   1.000
_cell.length_c   1.000
_cell.angle_alpha   90.00
_cell.angle_beta   90.00
_cell.angle_gamma   90.00
#
_symmetry.space_group_name_H-M   'P 1'
#
loop_
_entity.id
_entity.type
_entity.pdbx_description
1 polymer ?
#
loop_
_entity_poly.entity_id
_entity_poly.type
_entity_poly.pdbx_seq_one_letter_code
_entity_poly.pdbx_strand_id
1 'polypeptide(L)'
;MCEDTHGIGRRALFVTGAAAALTLGSVSFAAADGQDQGDQGDHGDQGTRRTATIRGTLPPGSPDFVYVPVEVPSGVREIKVAYTYDKPSVPAGTQGNALDIGLFDEHGTDLGGRGFRGWSGGARSEFFVRADDATPGYVPGPVREGTWYVALGPYTVAPQGLSYELTITLTYGEPGETPRPVYPPSRAVGRGRAWYRGDCHLHSWYSDGRRTPAEIAALARAAGLDFINTSDHNTHTSHPHWAGEAGDDLLVLLGEEITTRNGHVVALGTEPGTFVDWRYRARDNRFGTYARRIRRAGGLVVPAHPHATCIGCGWKFGFGEADAVEVWNGPWTPDDEVTLAEWDNLLVASVREGRTWLPAMGNSDAHRDPDVVGLPQTVVLADDLTREAIQDGIRAGRSYVAESKNVSLSFTATGGKGQHAGIGERLEAGPDTPVTIRVEASGAPRCTIRIVTDQGVLFTSDPLPVTGSGTAEWHTTPAYAAYARAELRQETAVGPLPGVMAAFTNPIFLGHR
;
A
#
# COMPACT_ATOMS: atom_id res chain seq x y z
N MET A 1 58.37 -21.54 25.06
CA MET A 1 57.20 -21.97 25.85
C MET A 1 56.48 -20.70 26.25
N CYS A 2 55.71 -20.09 25.37
CA CYS A 2 54.41 -20.47 24.79
C CYS A 2 53.47 -19.35 25.25
N GLU A 3 53.08 -18.56 24.27
CA GLU A 3 52.05 -17.53 24.30
C GLU A 3 50.72 -18.08 24.82
N ASP A 4 49.87 -17.22 25.36
CA ASP A 4 48.57 -16.98 24.72
C ASP A 4 47.86 -15.77 25.34
N THR A 5 47.93 -14.67 24.58
CA THR A 5 47.07 -13.50 24.69
C THR A 5 45.83 -13.72 23.83
N HIS A 6 44.64 -13.79 24.43
CA HIS A 6 43.37 -13.62 23.71
C HIS A 6 42.52 -12.53 24.36
N GLY A 7 42.77 -11.30 23.93
CA GLY A 7 41.86 -10.17 24.13
C GLY A 7 40.72 -10.23 23.11
N ILE A 8 39.49 -10.32 23.60
CA ILE A 8 38.27 -10.15 22.80
C ILE A 8 38.15 -8.66 22.46
N GLY A 9 38.48 -8.28 21.23
CA GLY A 9 38.36 -6.92 20.74
C GLY A 9 36.91 -6.51 20.52
N ARG A 10 36.40 -5.61 21.37
CA ARG A 10 35.23 -4.77 21.07
C ARG A 10 35.58 -3.84 19.89
N ARG A 11 35.15 -4.17 18.67
CA ARG A 11 35.19 -3.22 17.55
C ARG A 11 33.94 -2.36 17.57
N ALA A 12 34.07 -1.13 18.08
CA ALA A 12 33.15 -0.05 17.74
C ALA A 12 33.45 0.37 16.29
N LEU A 13 32.49 0.22 15.38
CA LEU A 13 32.56 0.78 14.03
C LEU A 13 31.68 2.03 13.96
N PHE A 14 32.30 3.18 13.69
CA PHE A 14 31.61 4.37 13.23
C PHE A 14 31.39 4.25 11.72
N VAL A 15 30.14 4.35 11.26
CA VAL A 15 29.81 4.45 9.83
C VAL A 15 29.12 5.79 9.59
N THR A 16 29.77 6.66 8.83
CA THR A 16 29.18 7.92 8.34
C THR A 16 28.68 7.73 6.90
N GLY A 17 27.38 7.98 6.70
CA GLY A 17 26.80 8.59 5.50
C GLY A 17 26.95 7.87 4.15
N ALA A 18 26.14 6.84 3.92
CA ALA A 18 25.46 6.47 2.66
C ALA A 18 24.52 5.30 3.01
N ALA A 19 23.56 4.92 2.16
CA ALA A 19 22.67 3.78 2.39
C ALA A 19 23.44 2.44 2.47
N ALA A 20 24.16 2.22 3.57
CA ALA A 20 25.02 1.08 3.79
C ALA A 20 24.24 0.04 4.58
N ALA A 21 23.72 -0.96 3.88
CA ALA A 21 23.30 -2.19 4.53
C ALA A 21 24.48 -2.79 5.31
N LEU A 22 24.27 -3.12 6.58
CA LEU A 22 25.27 -3.82 7.39
C LEU A 22 25.03 -5.32 7.27
N THR A 23 26.06 -6.07 6.87
CA THR A 23 26.01 -7.54 6.91
C THR A 23 26.79 -8.01 8.14
N LEU A 24 26.16 -8.84 8.98
CA LEU A 24 26.79 -9.41 10.18
C LEU A 24 27.61 -10.67 9.85
N GLY A 25 28.30 -11.24 10.84
CA GLY A 25 29.01 -12.51 10.68
C GLY A 25 28.06 -13.65 10.29
N SER A 26 28.54 -14.61 9.50
CA SER A 26 27.77 -15.73 8.97
C SER A 26 27.42 -16.77 10.03
N VAL A 27 26.21 -17.31 9.92
CA VAL A 27 25.75 -18.47 10.68
C VAL A 27 26.02 -19.71 9.86
N SER A 28 26.95 -20.54 10.31
CA SER A 28 27.26 -21.81 9.64
C SER A 28 26.63 -22.96 10.41
N PHE A 29 25.91 -23.81 9.70
CA PHE A 29 25.54 -25.14 10.16
C PHE A 29 26.54 -26.10 9.53
N ALA A 30 27.27 -26.90 10.32
CA ALA A 30 28.18 -27.90 9.77
C ALA A 30 27.44 -28.80 8.76
N ALA A 31 28.13 -29.37 7.77
CA ALA A 31 27.54 -30.38 6.90
C ALA A 31 27.20 -31.65 7.72
N ALA A 32 26.27 -32.46 7.23
CA ALA A 32 26.11 -33.83 7.72
C ALA A 32 27.21 -34.67 7.07
N ASP A 33 28.37 -34.78 7.72
CA ASP A 33 29.31 -35.85 7.37
C ASP A 33 28.67 -37.18 7.81
N GLY A 34 28.48 -38.08 6.85
CA GLY A 34 27.92 -39.39 7.09
C GLY A 34 28.81 -40.20 8.01
N GLN A 35 28.34 -40.43 9.23
CA GLN A 35 28.61 -41.62 10.04
C GLN A 35 27.73 -41.55 11.30
N ASP A 36 26.66 -42.34 11.33
CA ASP A 36 26.14 -42.87 12.59
C ASP A 36 25.78 -44.34 12.37
N GLN A 37 26.67 -45.22 12.84
CA GLN A 37 26.33 -46.59 13.16
C GLN A 37 25.72 -46.59 14.55
N GLY A 38 24.43 -46.97 14.61
CA GLY A 38 23.80 -47.56 15.79
C GLY A 38 23.06 -46.59 16.69
N ASP A 39 21.74 -46.52 16.57
CA ASP A 39 20.86 -47.24 17.49
C ASP A 39 19.44 -47.35 16.89
N GLN A 40 18.81 -48.51 17.03
CA GLN A 40 17.44 -48.76 16.54
C GLN A 40 16.43 -48.30 17.59
N GLY A 41 15.57 -47.34 17.23
CA GLY A 41 14.47 -46.91 18.10
C GLY A 41 13.41 -46.09 17.37
N ASP A 42 12.39 -46.79 16.86
CA ASP A 42 11.00 -46.40 16.55
C ASP A 42 10.70 -45.20 15.64
N HIS A 43 9.92 -45.46 14.58
CA HIS A 43 9.68 -44.59 13.44
C HIS A 43 8.58 -43.54 13.70
N GLY A 44 8.95 -42.28 13.54
CA GLY A 44 8.08 -41.18 13.10
C GLY A 44 8.92 -40.21 12.26
N ASP A 45 8.46 -39.91 11.04
CA ASP A 45 9.09 -39.05 10.03
C ASP A 45 9.38 -37.62 10.53
N GLN A 46 10.47 -37.46 11.28
CA GLN A 46 11.04 -36.16 11.66
C GLN A 46 12.45 -36.09 11.08
N GLY A 47 12.59 -35.47 9.92
CA GLY A 47 13.90 -35.16 9.34
C GLY A 47 14.80 -34.45 10.35
N THR A 48 16.11 -34.72 10.27
CA THR A 48 17.11 -34.15 11.20
C THR A 48 16.97 -32.62 11.24
N ARG A 49 16.85 -32.04 12.45
CA ARG A 49 16.69 -30.59 12.66
C ARG A 49 17.98 -30.01 13.26
N ARG A 50 18.46 -28.89 12.72
CA ARG A 50 19.59 -28.13 13.29
C ARG A 50 19.14 -26.71 13.63
N THR A 51 19.49 -26.23 14.82
CA THR A 51 19.09 -24.91 15.32
C THR A 51 20.31 -24.11 15.75
N ALA A 52 20.34 -22.83 15.39
CA ALA A 52 21.35 -21.87 15.85
C ALA A 52 20.65 -20.62 16.40
N THR A 53 21.21 -20.04 17.46
CA THR A 53 20.72 -18.80 18.07
C THR A 53 21.82 -17.75 18.08
N ILE A 54 21.47 -16.52 17.70
CA ILE A 54 22.36 -15.37 17.63
C ILE A 54 21.76 -14.27 18.47
N ARG A 55 22.60 -13.50 19.14
CA ARG A 55 22.21 -12.31 19.88
C ARG A 55 23.00 -11.12 19.36
N GLY A 56 22.37 -9.95 19.33
CA GLY A 56 23.01 -8.71 18.91
C GLY A 56 22.35 -7.49 19.53
N THR A 57 22.99 -6.34 19.34
CA THR A 57 22.43 -5.04 19.73
C THR A 57 22.65 -4.05 18.59
N LEU A 58 21.57 -3.38 18.18
CA LEU A 58 21.56 -2.33 17.17
C LEU A 58 21.55 -0.97 17.89
N PRO A 59 22.60 -0.13 17.76
CA PRO A 59 22.60 1.20 18.36
C PRO A 59 21.67 2.17 17.62
N PRO A 60 21.28 3.30 18.24
CA PRO A 60 20.63 4.40 17.53
C PRO A 60 21.44 4.83 16.31
N GLY A 61 20.77 5.07 15.18
CA GLY A 61 21.43 5.38 13.90
C GLY A 61 21.92 4.16 13.12
N SER A 62 21.57 2.95 13.54
CA SER A 62 21.76 1.74 12.73
C SER A 62 21.16 1.91 11.32
N PRO A 63 21.73 1.22 10.30
CA PRO A 63 21.16 1.21 8.97
C PRO A 63 19.70 0.74 8.95
N ASP A 64 18.97 1.14 7.91
CA ASP A 64 17.56 0.79 7.75
C ASP A 64 17.31 -0.71 7.65
N PHE A 65 18.31 -1.45 7.15
CA PHE A 65 18.32 -2.90 6.98
C PHE A 65 19.69 -3.46 7.37
N VAL A 66 19.66 -4.52 8.18
CA VAL A 66 20.83 -5.30 8.61
C VAL A 66 20.60 -6.75 8.19
N TYR A 67 21.57 -7.36 7.52
CA TYR A 67 21.45 -8.73 7.02
C TYR A 67 22.28 -9.70 7.85
N VAL A 68 21.67 -10.82 8.24
CA VAL A 68 22.32 -11.95 8.89
C VAL A 68 22.49 -13.05 7.85
N PRO A 69 23.72 -13.30 7.35
CA PRO A 69 23.95 -14.39 6.42
C PRO A 69 23.82 -15.74 7.12
N VAL A 70 23.15 -16.67 6.46
CA VAL A 70 22.87 -18.04 6.92
C VAL A 70 23.36 -18.98 5.84
N GLU A 71 24.40 -19.76 6.13
CA GLU A 71 24.84 -20.82 5.24
C GLU A 71 23.85 -21.98 5.33
N VAL A 72 23.10 -22.18 4.25
CA VAL A 72 22.12 -23.26 4.10
C VAL A 72 22.78 -24.41 3.33
N PRO A 73 23.04 -25.57 3.97
CA PRO A 73 23.61 -26.72 3.29
C PRO A 73 22.61 -27.39 2.34
N SER A 74 23.11 -28.30 1.50
CA SER A 74 22.24 -29.18 0.71
C SER A 74 21.35 -30.07 1.59
N GLY A 75 20.18 -30.43 1.06
CA GLY A 75 19.23 -31.33 1.73
C GLY A 75 18.32 -30.67 2.77
N VAL A 76 18.31 -29.34 2.88
CA VAL A 76 17.35 -28.60 3.70
C VAL A 76 16.00 -28.50 2.98
N ARG A 77 14.93 -28.94 3.64
CA ARG A 77 13.55 -28.83 3.12
C ARG A 77 12.78 -27.62 3.66
N GLU A 78 13.21 -27.09 4.81
CA GLU A 78 12.55 -25.95 5.47
C GLU A 78 13.58 -25.09 6.23
N ILE A 79 13.43 -23.78 6.09
CA ILE A 79 14.04 -22.79 6.98
C ILE A 79 12.96 -22.14 7.84
N LYS A 80 13.11 -22.21 9.17
CA LYS A 80 12.25 -21.52 10.14
C LYS A 80 13.07 -20.51 10.94
N VAL A 81 12.57 -19.30 11.07
CA VAL A 81 13.24 -18.20 11.77
C VAL A 81 12.29 -17.58 12.78
N ALA A 82 12.75 -17.40 14.01
CA ALA A 82 12.04 -16.71 15.07
C ALA A 82 12.95 -15.64 15.68
N TYR A 83 12.38 -14.53 16.14
CA TYR A 83 13.15 -13.48 16.81
C TYR A 83 12.41 -12.89 17.99
N THR A 84 13.19 -12.34 18.92
CA THR A 84 12.70 -11.49 20.00
C THR A 84 13.59 -10.26 20.11
N TYR A 85 13.06 -9.18 20.66
CA TYR A 85 13.84 -7.98 20.97
C TYR A 85 13.25 -7.27 22.19
N ASP A 86 14.07 -6.45 22.83
CA ASP A 86 13.67 -5.71 24.01
C ASP A 86 12.72 -4.55 23.69
N LYS A 87 11.72 -4.35 24.55
CA LYS A 87 10.74 -3.25 24.45
C LYS A 87 10.79 -2.42 25.73
N PRO A 88 11.89 -1.68 25.95
CA PRO A 88 12.08 -0.93 27.18
C PRO A 88 11.10 0.24 27.29
N SER A 89 10.76 0.65 28.52
CA SER A 89 10.07 1.91 28.74
C SER A 89 10.94 3.09 28.31
N VAL A 90 10.36 4.04 27.57
CA VAL A 90 11.05 5.24 27.08
C VAL A 90 10.34 6.51 27.57
N PRO A 91 11.07 7.64 27.72
CA PRO A 91 10.46 8.92 28.07
C PRO A 91 9.40 9.36 27.05
N ALA A 92 8.44 10.17 27.49
CA ALA A 92 7.45 10.77 26.60
C ALA A 92 8.11 11.50 25.42
N GLY A 93 7.59 11.30 24.21
CA GLY A 93 8.15 11.86 22.98
C GLY A 93 9.32 11.07 22.37
N THR A 94 9.75 9.98 22.99
CA THR A 94 10.78 9.08 22.44
C THR A 94 10.11 7.83 21.86
N GLN A 95 10.58 7.38 20.69
CA GLN A 95 10.11 6.13 20.09
C GLN A 95 10.73 4.93 20.83
N GLY A 96 9.93 3.89 21.06
CA GLY A 96 10.41 2.61 21.56
C GLY A 96 11.16 1.81 20.49
N ASN A 97 11.52 0.58 20.81
CA ASN A 97 12.10 -0.36 19.84
C ASN A 97 10.99 -1.00 19.01
N ALA A 98 11.20 -1.03 17.69
CA ALA A 98 10.45 -1.84 16.75
C ALA A 98 11.45 -2.42 15.75
N LEU A 99 11.43 -3.73 15.59
CA LEU A 99 12.32 -4.46 14.69
C LEU A 99 11.46 -5.30 13.76
N ASP A 100 11.62 -5.08 12.46
CA ASP A 100 10.97 -5.85 11.42
C ASP A 100 11.86 -7.02 10.99
N ILE A 101 11.25 -8.05 10.40
CA ILE A 101 11.97 -9.23 9.90
C ILE A 101 11.49 -9.65 8.50
N GLY A 102 12.43 -10.13 7.69
CA GLY A 102 12.19 -10.74 6.39
C GLY A 102 13.28 -11.70 5.96
N LEU A 103 13.19 -12.19 4.73
CA LEU A 103 14.10 -13.20 4.20
C LEU A 103 14.47 -12.92 2.74
N PHE A 104 15.76 -13.10 2.43
CA PHE A 104 16.27 -13.21 1.08
C PHE A 104 17.00 -14.55 0.91
N ASP A 105 16.89 -15.16 -0.28
CA ASP A 105 17.51 -16.44 -0.61
C ASP A 105 18.95 -16.31 -1.13
N GLU A 106 19.48 -17.40 -1.68
CA GLU A 106 20.85 -17.47 -2.21
C GLU A 106 21.12 -16.56 -3.41
N HIS A 107 20.09 -15.94 -4.00
CA HIS A 107 20.24 -14.93 -5.04
C HIS A 107 20.60 -13.54 -4.46
N GLY A 108 20.69 -13.40 -3.14
CA GLY A 108 21.24 -12.22 -2.47
C GLY A 108 20.25 -11.08 -2.23
N THR A 109 20.78 -9.97 -1.71
CA THR A 109 19.99 -8.86 -1.15
C THR A 109 19.97 -7.62 -2.05
N ASP A 110 20.45 -7.71 -3.29
CA ASP A 110 20.49 -6.57 -4.21
C ASP A 110 19.11 -5.90 -4.36
N LEU A 111 19.12 -4.56 -4.44
CA LEU A 111 17.92 -3.76 -4.57
C LEU A 111 17.16 -4.09 -5.87
N GLY A 112 15.90 -4.50 -5.74
CA GLY A 112 15.08 -4.96 -6.86
C GLY A 112 15.53 -6.29 -7.48
N GLY A 113 16.45 -7.01 -6.83
CA GLY A 113 16.98 -8.30 -7.24
C GLY A 113 15.97 -9.44 -7.11
N ARG A 114 16.45 -10.68 -7.33
CA ARG A 114 15.62 -11.89 -7.35
C ARG A 114 15.50 -12.59 -6.01
N GLY A 115 16.31 -12.21 -5.02
CA GLY A 115 16.41 -12.98 -3.79
C GLY A 115 15.29 -12.75 -2.79
N PHE A 116 14.35 -11.83 -3.01
CA PHE A 116 13.28 -11.58 -2.06
C PHE A 116 12.41 -12.84 -1.84
N ARG A 117 12.28 -13.26 -0.58
CA ARG A 117 11.42 -14.40 -0.19
C ARG A 117 10.22 -14.00 0.65
N GLY A 118 10.25 -12.84 1.31
CA GLY A 118 9.13 -12.40 2.10
C GLY A 118 9.49 -11.35 3.14
N TRP A 119 8.45 -10.72 3.67
CA TRP A 119 8.55 -9.67 4.67
C TRP A 119 7.41 -9.81 5.66
N SER A 120 7.73 -9.88 6.95
CA SER A 120 6.73 -9.83 8.02
C SER A 120 6.45 -8.41 8.49
N GLY A 121 7.33 -7.45 8.19
CA GLY A 121 7.42 -6.23 8.98
C GLY A 121 7.52 -6.56 10.47
N GLY A 122 6.77 -5.83 11.29
CA GLY A 122 6.58 -6.11 12.72
C GLY A 122 5.38 -7.01 13.02
N ALA A 123 4.68 -7.55 12.02
CA ALA A 123 3.41 -8.26 12.20
C ALA A 123 3.56 -9.66 12.82
N ARG A 124 4.73 -10.28 12.69
CA ARG A 124 5.00 -11.66 13.12
C ARG A 124 6.31 -11.74 13.91
N SER A 125 6.38 -12.68 14.86
CA SER A 125 7.58 -13.00 15.64
C SER A 125 8.37 -14.20 15.09
N GLU A 126 7.79 -14.94 14.16
CA GLU A 126 8.43 -16.05 13.46
C GLU A 126 7.83 -16.27 12.07
N PHE A 127 8.58 -16.96 11.22
CA PHE A 127 8.14 -17.43 9.91
C PHE A 127 8.87 -18.72 9.52
N PHE A 128 8.32 -19.44 8.55
CA PHE A 128 8.99 -20.54 7.86
C PHE A 128 8.79 -20.43 6.34
N VAL A 129 9.73 -21.01 5.59
CA VAL A 129 9.64 -21.21 4.14
C VAL A 129 10.03 -22.65 3.84
N ARG A 130 9.18 -23.33 3.07
CA ARG A 130 9.41 -24.65 2.48
C ARG A 130 8.92 -24.68 1.04
N ALA A 131 9.19 -25.78 0.35
CA ALA A 131 8.86 -25.90 -1.07
C ALA A 131 7.37 -25.76 -1.35
N ASP A 132 6.53 -26.36 -0.52
CA ASP A 132 5.09 -26.52 -0.71
C ASP A 132 4.24 -25.44 -0.04
N ASP A 133 4.80 -24.72 0.93
CA ASP A 133 4.06 -23.80 1.80
C ASP A 133 5.00 -22.81 2.50
N ALA A 134 4.45 -21.71 3.00
CA ALA A 134 5.19 -20.71 3.74
C ALA A 134 4.27 -19.93 4.68
N THR A 135 4.86 -19.28 5.67
CA THR A 135 4.11 -18.32 6.50
C THR A 135 3.53 -17.20 5.63
N PRO A 136 2.28 -16.74 5.85
CA PRO A 136 1.73 -15.61 5.10
C PRO A 136 2.65 -14.37 5.19
N GLY A 137 2.94 -13.79 4.03
CA GLY A 137 3.97 -12.76 3.83
C GLY A 137 5.23 -13.28 3.13
N TYR A 138 5.35 -14.60 2.96
CA TYR A 138 6.49 -15.27 2.34
C TYR A 138 6.07 -16.12 1.13
N VAL A 139 6.93 -16.10 0.11
CA VAL A 139 6.79 -16.90 -1.11
C VAL A 139 7.20 -18.35 -0.77
N PRO A 140 6.36 -19.37 -1.01
CA PRO A 140 6.79 -20.77 -0.93
C PRO A 140 7.75 -21.13 -2.05
N GLY A 141 8.63 -22.10 -1.85
CA GLY A 141 9.63 -22.51 -2.83
C GLY A 141 10.80 -23.27 -2.24
N PRO A 142 11.56 -23.99 -3.08
CA PRO A 142 12.61 -24.88 -2.60
C PRO A 142 13.67 -24.11 -1.81
N VAL A 143 14.09 -24.66 -0.68
CA VAL A 143 15.21 -24.14 0.10
C VAL A 143 16.50 -24.68 -0.51
N ARG A 144 17.16 -23.85 -1.32
CA ARG A 144 18.35 -24.21 -2.07
C ARG A 144 19.61 -24.01 -1.22
N GLU A 145 20.61 -24.82 -1.50
CA GLU A 145 21.95 -24.64 -0.93
C GLU A 145 22.52 -23.27 -1.30
N GLY A 146 23.14 -22.60 -0.33
CA GLY A 146 23.79 -21.30 -0.52
C GLY A 146 23.64 -20.39 0.69
N THR A 147 24.09 -19.15 0.54
CA THR A 147 23.99 -18.13 1.61
C THR A 147 22.66 -17.41 1.52
N TRP A 148 21.77 -17.66 2.47
CA TRP A 148 20.51 -16.94 2.66
C TRP A 148 20.72 -15.76 3.60
N TYR A 149 19.80 -14.80 3.62
CA TYR A 149 19.91 -13.60 4.44
C TYR A 149 18.62 -13.35 5.21
N VAL A 150 18.68 -13.46 6.53
CA VAL A 150 17.62 -12.91 7.37
C VAL A 150 17.80 -11.40 7.41
N ALA A 151 16.78 -10.67 6.94
CA ALA A 151 16.77 -9.21 6.95
C ALA A 151 16.14 -8.71 8.23
N LEU A 152 16.86 -7.86 8.96
CA LEU A 152 16.40 -7.14 10.15
C LEU A 152 16.20 -5.68 9.78
N GLY A 153 14.97 -5.16 9.93
CA GLY A 153 14.65 -3.76 9.70
C GLY A 153 14.41 -3.03 11.02
N PRO A 154 15.41 -2.39 11.65
CA PRO A 154 15.20 -1.64 12.88
C PRO A 154 14.33 -0.41 12.59
N TYR A 155 13.01 -0.56 12.69
CA TYR A 155 12.04 0.45 12.32
C TYR A 155 12.17 1.68 13.21
N THR A 156 12.25 1.46 14.52
CA THR A 156 12.63 2.47 15.51
C THR A 156 13.62 1.88 16.51
N VAL A 157 14.59 2.67 16.95
CA VAL A 157 15.61 2.28 17.93
C VAL A 157 15.62 3.31 19.05
N ALA A 158 15.32 2.85 20.26
CA ALA A 158 15.34 3.66 21.47
C ALA A 158 16.78 4.09 21.82
N PRO A 159 17.00 5.18 22.58
CA PRO A 159 18.34 5.71 22.88
C PRO A 159 19.33 4.71 23.48
N GLN A 160 18.83 3.73 24.25
CA GLN A 160 19.62 2.64 24.84
C GLN A 160 20.07 1.56 23.84
N GLY A 161 19.57 1.61 22.61
CA GLY A 161 19.76 0.56 21.60
C GLY A 161 18.65 -0.48 21.62
N LEU A 162 18.69 -1.36 20.62
CA LEU A 162 17.76 -2.47 20.42
C LEU A 162 18.51 -3.78 20.50
N SER A 163 18.29 -4.53 21.57
CA SER A 163 18.86 -5.87 21.74
C SER A 163 17.91 -6.89 21.17
N TYR A 164 18.43 -7.82 20.37
CA TYR A 164 17.63 -8.87 19.73
C TYR A 164 18.27 -10.25 19.90
N GLU A 165 17.43 -11.26 19.79
CA GLU A 165 17.79 -12.66 19.69
C GLU A 165 17.10 -13.25 18.46
N LEU A 166 17.87 -13.94 17.62
CA LEU A 166 17.41 -14.60 16.39
C LEU A 166 17.67 -16.09 16.51
N THR A 167 16.65 -16.92 16.34
CA THR A 167 16.73 -18.38 16.31
C THR A 167 16.40 -18.87 14.91
N ILE A 168 17.35 -19.55 14.28
CA ILE A 168 17.23 -20.13 12.94
C ILE A 168 17.25 -21.64 13.08
N THR A 169 16.28 -22.28 12.46
CA THR A 169 16.13 -23.73 12.38
C THR A 169 16.19 -24.13 10.91
N LEU A 170 17.04 -25.11 10.60
CA LEU A 170 17.02 -25.84 9.33
C LEU A 170 16.49 -27.25 9.57
N THR A 171 15.48 -27.66 8.82
CA THR A 171 14.95 -29.03 8.82
C THR A 171 15.39 -29.71 7.54
N TYR A 172 16.07 -30.85 7.66
CA TYR A 172 16.57 -31.64 6.53
C TYR A 172 15.54 -32.67 6.08
N GLY A 173 15.63 -33.07 4.81
CA GLY A 173 14.81 -34.14 4.24
C GLY A 173 14.49 -33.89 2.78
N GLU A 174 13.67 -34.77 2.21
CA GLU A 174 13.21 -34.61 0.82
C GLU A 174 12.40 -33.31 0.68
N PRO A 175 12.70 -32.48 -0.34
CA PRO A 175 11.94 -31.27 -0.60
C PRO A 175 10.54 -31.62 -1.14
N GLY A 176 9.53 -30.86 -0.71
CA GLY A 176 8.19 -30.93 -1.28
C GLY A 176 8.12 -30.39 -2.71
N GLU A 177 6.96 -30.53 -3.34
CA GLU A 177 6.68 -29.92 -4.65
C GLU A 177 6.14 -28.50 -4.47
N THR A 178 6.68 -27.54 -5.24
CA THR A 178 6.19 -26.15 -5.20
C THR A 178 4.95 -26.00 -6.07
N PRO A 179 3.79 -25.63 -5.49
CA PRO A 179 2.58 -25.40 -6.26
C PRO A 179 2.77 -24.29 -7.28
N ARG A 180 2.27 -24.52 -8.50
CA ARG A 180 2.19 -23.45 -9.49
C ARG A 180 1.12 -22.44 -9.05
N PRO A 181 1.44 -21.14 -8.92
CA PRO A 181 0.45 -20.16 -8.51
C PRO A 181 -0.62 -19.99 -9.60
N VAL A 182 -1.86 -19.83 -9.15
CA VAL A 182 -3.02 -19.45 -9.97
C VAL A 182 -3.45 -18.07 -9.50
N TYR A 183 -3.76 -17.17 -10.43
CA TYR A 183 -4.08 -15.78 -10.14
C TYR A 183 -5.52 -15.45 -10.53
N PRO A 184 -6.15 -14.44 -9.89
CA PRO A 184 -7.49 -14.00 -10.28
C PRO A 184 -7.52 -13.50 -11.73
N PRO A 185 -8.67 -13.62 -12.42
CA PRO A 185 -8.82 -13.09 -13.77
C PRO A 185 -8.73 -11.55 -13.77
N SER A 186 -8.24 -10.98 -14.88
CA SER A 186 -8.19 -9.51 -15.07
C SER A 186 -9.54 -8.88 -15.46
N ARG A 187 -10.63 -9.65 -15.36
CA ARG A 187 -12.00 -9.28 -15.72
C ARG A 187 -12.98 -9.98 -14.79
N ALA A 188 -14.05 -9.29 -14.44
CA ALA A 188 -15.27 -9.85 -13.88
C ALA A 188 -16.48 -9.53 -14.78
N VAL A 189 -17.66 -10.05 -14.46
CA VAL A 189 -18.90 -9.76 -15.18
C VAL A 189 -19.27 -8.30 -14.96
N GLY A 190 -18.96 -7.47 -15.95
CA GLY A 190 -19.34 -6.08 -15.98
C GLY A 190 -20.71 -5.83 -16.57
N ARG A 191 -21.07 -4.54 -16.60
CA ARG A 191 -22.34 -4.00 -17.11
C ARG A 191 -22.10 -2.97 -18.21
N GLY A 192 -21.00 -3.10 -18.94
CA GLY A 192 -20.55 -2.15 -19.95
C GLY A 192 -20.14 -0.81 -19.34
N ARG A 193 -20.32 0.28 -20.09
CA ARG A 193 -19.90 1.60 -19.62
C ARG A 193 -20.74 2.08 -18.44
N ALA A 194 -20.17 2.08 -17.23
CA ALA A 194 -20.88 2.35 -16.00
C ALA A 194 -19.96 2.86 -14.88
N TRP A 195 -20.58 3.32 -13.78
CA TRP A 195 -19.90 3.73 -12.54
C TRP A 195 -19.63 2.53 -11.64
N TYR A 196 -18.41 2.00 -11.66
CA TYR A 196 -18.00 0.88 -10.82
C TYR A 196 -17.44 1.37 -9.49
N ARG A 197 -17.77 0.72 -8.38
CA ARG A 197 -17.32 1.08 -7.03
C ARG A 197 -16.18 0.19 -6.60
N GLY A 198 -15.14 0.73 -5.99
CA GLY A 198 -14.05 -0.08 -5.48
C GLY A 198 -13.30 0.52 -4.31
N ASP A 199 -12.44 -0.33 -3.76
CA ASP A 199 -11.55 -0.04 -2.64
C ASP A 199 -10.15 -0.53 -2.99
N CYS A 200 -9.23 0.39 -3.23
CA CYS A 200 -7.92 0.06 -3.79
C CYS A 200 -6.81 -0.10 -2.76
N HIS A 201 -7.12 0.06 -1.48
CA HIS A 201 -6.14 0.03 -0.39
C HIS A 201 -6.74 -0.73 0.79
N LEU A 202 -6.28 -1.96 1.02
CA LEU A 202 -6.71 -2.82 2.11
C LEU A 202 -5.69 -3.92 2.40
N HIS A 203 -5.68 -4.44 3.63
CA HIS A 203 -4.62 -5.33 4.09
C HIS A 203 -5.18 -6.67 4.56
N SER A 204 -4.55 -7.75 4.12
CA SER A 204 -4.86 -9.10 4.56
C SER A 204 -3.86 -9.56 5.61
N TRP A 205 -4.05 -10.77 6.11
CA TRP A 205 -3.09 -11.44 6.99
C TRP A 205 -1.74 -11.75 6.32
N TYR A 206 -1.55 -11.48 5.03
CA TYR A 206 -0.28 -11.62 4.34
C TYR A 206 0.69 -10.46 4.65
N SER A 207 0.20 -9.34 5.18
CA SER A 207 1.03 -8.36 5.91
C SER A 207 0.63 -8.29 7.38
N ASP A 208 0.06 -7.18 7.81
CA ASP A 208 -0.28 -6.81 9.17
C ASP A 208 -1.79 -6.70 9.40
N GLY A 209 -2.60 -6.97 8.36
CA GLY A 209 -4.02 -7.21 8.47
C GLY A 209 -4.34 -8.45 9.33
N ARG A 210 -5.62 -8.63 9.64
CA ARG A 210 -6.13 -9.76 10.43
C ARG A 210 -7.26 -10.52 9.75
N ARG A 211 -7.60 -10.14 8.52
CA ARG A 211 -8.62 -10.78 7.70
C ARG A 211 -7.98 -11.65 6.62
N THR A 212 -8.60 -12.77 6.33
CA THR A 212 -8.28 -13.62 5.18
C THR A 212 -8.77 -12.97 3.88
N PRO A 213 -8.21 -13.33 2.71
CA PRO A 213 -8.75 -12.92 1.42
C PRO A 213 -10.26 -13.19 1.27
N ALA A 214 -10.75 -14.34 1.75
CA ALA A 214 -12.16 -14.70 1.71
C ALA A 214 -13.05 -13.75 2.54
N GLU A 215 -12.62 -13.40 3.75
CA GLU A 215 -13.34 -12.44 4.60
C GLU A 215 -13.38 -11.05 3.96
N ILE A 216 -12.26 -10.60 3.38
CA ILE A 216 -12.21 -9.31 2.69
C ILE A 216 -13.13 -9.33 1.46
N ALA A 217 -13.11 -10.39 0.65
CA ALA A 217 -13.98 -10.51 -0.52
C ALA A 217 -15.47 -10.52 -0.14
N ALA A 218 -15.83 -11.16 0.97
CA ALA A 218 -17.19 -11.12 1.51
C ALA A 218 -17.59 -9.71 1.98
N LEU A 219 -16.70 -9.01 2.68
CA LEU A 219 -16.93 -7.63 3.12
C LEU A 219 -17.02 -6.65 1.94
N ALA A 220 -16.19 -6.82 0.91
CA ALA A 220 -16.25 -6.03 -0.32
C ALA A 220 -17.61 -6.15 -1.00
N ARG A 221 -18.11 -7.38 -1.16
CA ARG A 221 -19.46 -7.64 -1.69
C ARG A 221 -20.55 -7.03 -0.81
N ALA A 222 -20.45 -7.17 0.52
CA ALA A 222 -21.39 -6.56 1.46
C ALA A 222 -21.40 -5.01 1.35
N ALA A 223 -20.23 -4.40 1.13
CA ALA A 223 -20.05 -2.98 0.86
C ALA A 223 -20.49 -2.55 -0.55
N GLY A 224 -20.88 -3.49 -1.42
CA GLY A 224 -21.33 -3.21 -2.78
C GLY A 224 -20.21 -2.77 -3.71
N LEU A 225 -19.00 -3.26 -3.49
CA LEU A 225 -17.84 -3.02 -4.36
C LEU A 225 -17.89 -3.96 -5.56
N ASP A 226 -17.62 -3.41 -6.75
CA ASP A 226 -17.41 -4.13 -8.00
C ASP A 226 -15.93 -4.56 -8.15
N PHE A 227 -15.00 -3.84 -7.53
CA PHE A 227 -13.57 -4.16 -7.59
C PHE A 227 -12.82 -3.83 -6.30
N ILE A 228 -11.69 -4.52 -6.09
CA ILE A 228 -10.72 -4.19 -5.04
C ILE A 228 -9.29 -4.25 -5.61
N ASN A 229 -8.31 -3.69 -4.90
CA ASN A 229 -6.89 -3.93 -5.16
C ASN A 229 -6.22 -4.54 -3.92
N THR A 230 -5.40 -5.57 -4.11
CA THR A 230 -4.55 -6.09 -3.04
C THR A 230 -3.45 -5.09 -2.74
N SER A 231 -3.12 -4.87 -1.46
CA SER A 231 -2.07 -3.92 -1.09
C SER A 231 -1.31 -4.33 0.17
N ASP A 232 -1.10 -5.64 0.39
CA ASP A 232 -0.27 -6.10 1.52
C ASP A 232 1.12 -5.45 1.49
N HIS A 233 1.63 -5.06 2.66
CA HIS A 233 2.86 -4.28 2.76
C HIS A 233 4.08 -5.04 2.26
N ASN A 234 4.76 -4.47 1.25
CA ASN A 234 6.06 -4.93 0.76
C ASN A 234 6.13 -6.42 0.38
N THR A 235 4.99 -7.02 -0.01
CA THR A 235 4.91 -8.43 -0.38
C THR A 235 3.79 -8.68 -1.37
N HIS A 236 4.09 -9.45 -2.41
CA HIS A 236 3.11 -9.88 -3.43
C HIS A 236 2.50 -11.26 -3.12
N THR A 237 2.76 -11.79 -1.93
CA THR A 237 2.53 -13.21 -1.61
C THR A 237 1.05 -13.57 -1.51
N SER A 238 0.16 -12.61 -1.29
CA SER A 238 -1.28 -12.83 -1.31
C SER A 238 -1.85 -13.04 -2.71
N HIS A 239 -1.16 -12.61 -3.78
CA HIS A 239 -1.70 -12.56 -5.14
C HIS A 239 -2.35 -13.89 -5.59
N PRO A 240 -1.75 -15.07 -5.38
CA PRO A 240 -2.37 -16.33 -5.79
C PRO A 240 -3.64 -16.70 -5.01
N HIS A 241 -3.75 -16.21 -3.77
CA HIS A 241 -4.83 -16.59 -2.85
C HIS A 241 -6.15 -15.87 -3.15
N TRP A 242 -6.16 -14.95 -4.11
CA TRP A 242 -7.38 -14.26 -4.55
C TRP A 242 -8.09 -14.96 -5.70
N ALA A 243 -7.45 -15.95 -6.35
CA ALA A 243 -8.03 -16.63 -7.52
C ALA A 243 -9.39 -17.29 -7.22
N GLY A 244 -9.52 -17.89 -6.03
CA GLY A 244 -10.79 -18.49 -5.58
C GLY A 244 -11.82 -17.50 -5.06
N GLU A 245 -11.40 -16.29 -4.68
CA GLU A 245 -12.24 -15.32 -3.97
C GLU A 245 -12.91 -14.30 -4.91
N ALA A 246 -12.32 -14.06 -6.08
CA ALA A 246 -12.83 -13.16 -7.10
C ALA A 246 -14.23 -13.57 -7.60
N GLY A 247 -14.45 -14.88 -7.80
CA GLY A 247 -15.68 -15.36 -8.45
C GLY A 247 -15.87 -14.74 -9.84
N ASP A 248 -17.12 -14.65 -10.29
CA ASP A 248 -17.47 -13.98 -11.55
C ASP A 248 -17.86 -12.51 -11.36
N ASP A 249 -18.06 -12.06 -10.12
CA ASP A 249 -18.73 -10.80 -9.78
C ASP A 249 -17.80 -9.72 -9.18
N LEU A 250 -16.61 -10.10 -8.67
CA LEU A 250 -15.66 -9.17 -8.07
C LEU A 250 -14.35 -9.14 -8.87
N LEU A 251 -13.98 -7.97 -9.37
CA LEU A 251 -12.67 -7.77 -9.99
C LEU A 251 -11.60 -7.55 -8.91
N VAL A 252 -10.65 -8.47 -8.80
CA VAL A 252 -9.50 -8.33 -7.89
C VAL A 252 -8.28 -7.87 -8.67
N LEU A 253 -7.94 -6.58 -8.54
CA LEU A 253 -6.68 -6.02 -9.01
C LEU A 253 -5.55 -6.45 -8.06
N LEU A 254 -4.38 -6.72 -8.61
CA LEU A 254 -3.22 -7.15 -7.83
C LEU A 254 -2.24 -6.00 -7.61
N GLY A 255 -1.59 -5.98 -6.46
CA GLY A 255 -0.74 -4.88 -6.05
C GLY A 255 -0.17 -5.09 -4.66
N GLU A 256 0.65 -4.14 -4.25
CA GLU A 256 1.25 -4.05 -2.93
C GLU A 256 1.23 -2.59 -2.46
N GLU A 257 1.20 -2.36 -1.15
CA GLU A 257 1.57 -1.06 -0.61
C GLU A 257 3.09 -1.09 -0.34
N ILE A 258 3.83 -0.28 -1.08
CA ILE A 258 5.27 -0.08 -0.90
C ILE A 258 5.45 0.88 0.28
N THR A 259 5.76 0.31 1.43
CA THR A 259 5.92 1.01 2.71
C THR A 259 7.39 1.36 2.94
N THR A 260 7.74 2.61 2.63
CA THR A 260 9.08 3.16 2.89
C THR A 260 9.11 3.93 4.21
N ARG A 261 10.29 4.42 4.61
CA ARG A 261 10.42 5.32 5.77
C ARG A 261 10.03 6.78 5.50
N ASN A 262 9.60 7.10 4.28
CA ASN A 262 9.38 8.46 3.79
C ASN A 262 8.07 8.62 3.00
N GLY A 263 7.10 7.73 3.22
CA GLY A 263 5.84 7.68 2.49
C GLY A 263 5.53 6.29 1.95
N HIS A 264 4.24 6.05 1.76
CA HIS A 264 3.73 4.80 1.22
C HIS A 264 3.19 5.01 -0.20
N VAL A 265 3.22 3.94 -1.01
CA VAL A 265 2.74 3.95 -2.39
C VAL A 265 1.97 2.68 -2.68
N VAL A 266 0.71 2.78 -3.08
CA VAL A 266 -0.03 1.65 -3.63
C VAL A 266 0.39 1.46 -5.10
N ALA A 267 0.93 0.28 -5.42
CA ALA A 267 1.13 -0.18 -6.78
C ALA A 267 -0.15 -0.86 -7.28
N LEU A 268 -1.03 -0.09 -7.92
CA LEU A 268 -2.41 -0.50 -8.17
C LEU A 268 -2.53 -1.26 -9.51
N GLY A 269 -2.96 -2.52 -9.47
CA GLY A 269 -3.26 -3.33 -10.66
C GLY A 269 -2.03 -3.78 -11.45
N THR A 270 -0.97 -4.17 -10.77
CA THR A 270 0.24 -4.78 -11.35
C THR A 270 0.00 -6.20 -11.89
N GLU A 271 0.92 -6.67 -12.76
CA GLU A 271 1.01 -8.06 -13.16
C GLU A 271 1.27 -8.97 -11.94
N PRO A 272 0.69 -10.18 -11.90
CA PRO A 272 0.88 -11.09 -10.77
C PRO A 272 2.35 -11.42 -10.50
N GLY A 273 2.72 -11.56 -9.21
CA GLY A 273 4.10 -11.84 -8.81
C GLY A 273 5.06 -10.65 -8.91
N THR A 274 4.56 -9.45 -9.23
CA THR A 274 5.40 -8.25 -9.25
C THR A 274 5.79 -7.86 -7.83
N PHE A 275 7.09 -7.90 -7.55
CA PHE A 275 7.69 -7.30 -6.36
C PHE A 275 8.31 -5.95 -6.70
N VAL A 276 8.08 -4.92 -5.89
CA VAL A 276 8.75 -3.62 -5.94
C VAL A 276 9.46 -3.38 -4.61
N ASP A 277 10.75 -3.09 -4.70
CA ASP A 277 11.61 -2.99 -3.54
C ASP A 277 11.39 -1.66 -2.81
N TRP A 278 11.14 -1.70 -1.50
CA TRP A 278 10.84 -0.54 -0.65
C TRP A 278 12.07 0.02 0.08
N ARG A 279 13.23 -0.65 -0.04
CA ARG A 279 14.42 -0.43 0.79
C ARG A 279 15.22 0.81 0.37
N TYR A 280 14.55 1.95 0.36
CA TYR A 280 15.12 3.25 -0.01
C TYR A 280 14.44 4.40 0.75
N ARG A 281 15.14 5.53 0.83
CA ARG A 281 14.64 6.80 1.37
C ARG A 281 14.42 7.82 0.25
N ALA A 282 13.68 8.90 0.55
CA ALA A 282 13.46 10.00 -0.39
C ALA A 282 14.77 10.60 -0.90
N ARG A 283 15.75 10.78 -0.01
CA ARG A 283 17.07 11.33 -0.35
C ARG A 283 17.92 10.43 -1.26
N ASP A 284 17.59 9.14 -1.39
CA ASP A 284 18.36 8.20 -2.20
C ASP A 284 18.01 8.31 -3.70
N ASN A 285 16.99 9.13 -4.04
CA ASN A 285 16.54 9.39 -5.39
C ASN A 285 16.23 8.11 -6.20
N ARG A 286 15.62 7.11 -5.53
CA ARG A 286 15.26 5.82 -6.15
C ARG A 286 13.79 5.71 -6.55
N PHE A 287 12.92 6.55 -6.00
CA PHE A 287 11.47 6.45 -6.22
C PHE A 287 11.09 6.39 -7.69
N GLY A 288 11.60 7.29 -8.54
CA GLY A 288 11.31 7.25 -9.98
C GLY A 288 11.70 5.94 -10.68
N THR A 289 12.72 5.23 -10.19
CA THR A 289 13.08 3.91 -10.73
C THR A 289 12.01 2.87 -10.42
N TYR A 290 11.49 2.86 -9.20
CA TYR A 290 10.46 1.93 -8.76
C TYR A 290 9.07 2.31 -9.27
N ALA A 291 8.75 3.60 -9.39
CA ALA A 291 7.57 4.09 -10.10
C ALA A 291 7.53 3.59 -11.56
N ARG A 292 8.67 3.62 -12.27
CA ARG A 292 8.78 3.01 -13.61
C ARG A 292 8.62 1.49 -13.60
N ARG A 293 9.05 0.80 -12.54
CA ARG A 293 8.86 -0.65 -12.40
C ARG A 293 7.37 -0.99 -12.23
N ILE A 294 6.65 -0.25 -11.40
CA ILE A 294 5.19 -0.36 -11.24
C ILE A 294 4.50 -0.23 -12.59
N ARG A 295 4.79 0.84 -13.35
CA ARG A 295 4.18 1.07 -14.68
C ARG A 295 4.55 0.00 -15.70
N ARG A 296 5.79 -0.52 -15.68
CA ARG A 296 6.21 -1.63 -16.55
C ARG A 296 5.46 -2.93 -16.24
N ALA A 297 5.04 -3.10 -15.01
CA ALA A 297 4.17 -4.19 -14.59
C ALA A 297 2.67 -3.85 -14.81
N GLY A 298 2.33 -2.82 -15.58
CA GLY A 298 0.94 -2.45 -15.88
C GLY A 298 0.20 -1.73 -14.75
N GLY A 299 0.85 -1.46 -13.61
CA GLY A 299 0.23 -0.80 -12.47
C GLY A 299 0.21 0.74 -12.56
N LEU A 300 -0.58 1.36 -11.68
CA LEU A 300 -0.56 2.79 -11.39
C LEU A 300 0.26 3.07 -10.13
N VAL A 301 0.93 4.21 -10.11
CA VAL A 301 1.67 4.72 -8.95
C VAL A 301 0.76 5.65 -8.15
N VAL A 302 0.33 5.23 -6.96
CA VAL A 302 -0.58 6.01 -6.12
C VAL A 302 0.06 6.28 -4.75
N PRO A 303 0.53 7.51 -4.47
CA PRO A 303 0.90 7.90 -3.11
C PRO A 303 -0.29 7.69 -2.18
N ALA A 304 -0.08 6.89 -1.14
CA ALA A 304 -1.09 6.57 -0.16
C ALA A 304 -1.08 7.60 0.97
N HIS A 305 -2.28 7.92 1.47
CA HIS A 305 -2.54 8.78 2.63
C HIS A 305 -1.42 9.79 2.97
N PRO A 306 -1.08 10.74 2.07
CA PRO A 306 0.20 11.47 2.10
C PRO A 306 0.53 12.21 3.41
N HIS A 307 -0.51 12.61 4.16
CA HIS A 307 -0.38 13.34 5.42
C HIS A 307 -0.72 12.51 6.66
N ALA A 308 -0.97 11.20 6.53
CA ALA A 308 -1.20 10.34 7.69
C ALA A 308 -0.06 10.44 8.69
N THR A 309 -0.44 10.53 9.96
CA THR A 309 0.49 10.77 11.08
C THR A 309 1.16 9.51 11.64
N CYS A 310 0.95 8.35 11.01
CA CYS A 310 1.67 7.12 11.37
C CYS A 310 3.17 7.20 11.04
N ILE A 311 3.97 6.45 11.81
CA ILE A 311 5.43 6.43 11.65
C ILE A 311 5.76 5.92 10.25
N GLY A 312 6.49 6.72 9.46
CA GLY A 312 6.91 6.37 8.10
C GLY A 312 5.94 6.75 6.98
N CYS A 313 4.68 7.07 7.33
CA CYS A 313 3.61 7.36 6.36
C CYS A 313 3.74 8.73 5.69
N GLY A 314 4.31 9.72 6.40
CA GLY A 314 4.40 11.08 5.88
C GLY A 314 5.16 11.15 4.56
N TRP A 315 4.46 11.53 3.48
CA TRP A 315 4.97 11.57 2.11
C TRP A 315 6.08 12.60 1.93
N LYS A 316 7.20 12.17 1.31
CA LYS A 316 8.38 13.03 1.05
C LYS A 316 8.97 12.89 -0.35
N PHE A 317 8.33 12.17 -1.26
CA PHE A 317 8.87 11.94 -2.62
C PHE A 317 8.38 12.96 -3.65
N GLY A 318 7.37 13.78 -3.31
CA GLY A 318 6.68 14.64 -4.27
C GLY A 318 5.78 13.85 -5.23
N PHE A 319 4.96 14.54 -6.00
CA PHE A 319 3.92 13.90 -6.83
C PHE A 319 4.28 13.73 -8.32
N GLY A 320 5.51 14.09 -8.72
CA GLY A 320 5.90 14.07 -10.14
C GLY A 320 5.90 12.69 -10.81
N GLU A 321 5.90 11.63 -10.00
CA GLU A 321 5.84 10.23 -10.45
C GLU A 321 4.47 9.58 -10.16
N ALA A 322 3.47 10.33 -9.68
CA ALA A 322 2.15 9.79 -9.34
C ALA A 322 1.22 9.74 -10.57
N ASP A 323 0.40 8.69 -10.66
CA ASP A 323 -0.66 8.55 -11.66
C ASP A 323 -2.06 8.91 -11.09
N ALA A 324 -2.22 8.80 -9.78
CA ALA A 324 -3.33 9.28 -8.96
C ALA A 324 -2.82 9.49 -7.51
N VAL A 325 -3.63 10.07 -6.62
CA VAL A 325 -3.30 10.23 -5.20
C VAL A 325 -4.50 9.88 -4.31
N GLU A 326 -4.23 9.17 -3.23
CA GLU A 326 -5.23 8.92 -2.19
C GLU A 326 -5.43 10.17 -1.34
N VAL A 327 -6.57 10.83 -1.53
CA VAL A 327 -6.94 12.05 -0.80
C VAL A 327 -7.76 11.76 0.45
N TRP A 328 -8.48 10.64 0.44
CA TRP A 328 -9.30 10.19 1.57
C TRP A 328 -8.91 8.77 1.94
N ASN A 329 -8.43 8.58 3.16
CA ASN A 329 -8.09 7.29 3.73
C ASN A 329 -8.93 6.97 4.98
N GLY A 330 -9.67 5.85 4.98
CA GLY A 330 -10.43 5.43 6.16
C GLY A 330 -11.50 6.44 6.60
N PRO A 331 -11.76 6.58 7.91
CA PRO A 331 -12.58 7.68 8.44
C PRO A 331 -11.98 9.05 8.09
N TRP A 332 -12.80 10.00 7.66
CA TRP A 332 -12.32 11.34 7.31
C TRP A 332 -11.77 12.10 8.53
N THR A 333 -10.49 12.47 8.48
CA THR A 333 -9.73 13.12 9.55
C THR A 333 -9.14 14.47 9.11
N PRO A 334 -8.54 15.26 10.02
CA PRO A 334 -7.79 16.45 9.64
C PRO A 334 -6.63 16.19 8.67
N ASP A 335 -6.03 14.99 8.68
CA ASP A 335 -4.92 14.63 7.77
C ASP A 335 -5.44 14.57 6.31
N ASP A 336 -6.68 14.11 6.11
CA ASP A 336 -7.37 14.12 4.82
C ASP A 336 -7.72 15.55 4.36
N GLU A 337 -8.11 16.45 5.28
CA GLU A 337 -8.33 17.86 4.93
C GLU A 337 -7.05 18.54 4.41
N VAL A 338 -5.91 18.24 5.03
CA VAL A 338 -4.60 18.76 4.57
C VAL A 338 -4.27 18.19 3.18
N THR A 339 -4.52 16.89 2.98
CA THR A 339 -4.29 16.23 1.69
C THR A 339 -5.20 16.79 0.59
N LEU A 340 -6.49 17.03 0.89
CA LEU A 340 -7.44 17.64 -0.03
C LEU A 340 -7.00 19.06 -0.44
N ALA A 341 -6.52 19.85 0.52
CA ALA A 341 -6.02 21.19 0.27
C ALA A 341 -4.73 21.19 -0.58
N GLU A 342 -3.80 20.26 -0.33
CA GLU A 342 -2.61 20.12 -1.18
C GLU A 342 -3.00 19.70 -2.60
N TRP A 343 -3.87 18.70 -2.75
CA TRP A 343 -4.36 18.24 -4.05
C TRP A 343 -5.05 19.35 -4.84
N ASP A 344 -5.91 20.16 -4.21
CA ASP A 344 -6.56 21.29 -4.87
C ASP A 344 -5.54 22.32 -5.38
N ASN A 345 -4.48 22.60 -4.61
CA ASN A 345 -3.37 23.45 -5.06
C ASN A 345 -2.61 22.85 -6.26
N LEU A 346 -2.49 21.51 -6.34
CA LEU A 346 -1.92 20.84 -7.52
C LEU A 346 -2.81 21.00 -8.76
N LEU A 347 -4.13 21.05 -8.60
CA LEU A 347 -5.04 21.37 -9.71
C LEU A 347 -4.79 22.78 -10.23
N VAL A 348 -4.69 23.78 -9.35
CA VAL A 348 -4.36 25.17 -9.74
C VAL A 348 -3.01 25.24 -10.46
N ALA A 349 -2.00 24.53 -9.96
CA ALA A 349 -0.69 24.46 -10.63
C ALA A 349 -0.77 23.82 -12.02
N SER A 350 -1.60 22.79 -12.21
CA SER A 350 -1.80 22.14 -13.50
C SER A 350 -2.39 23.08 -14.56
N VAL A 351 -3.37 23.90 -14.16
CA VAL A 351 -3.99 24.92 -15.03
C VAL A 351 -2.96 25.99 -15.41
N ARG A 352 -2.22 26.53 -14.44
CA ARG A 352 -1.27 27.63 -14.67
C ARG A 352 -0.10 27.24 -15.57
N GLU A 353 0.35 25.99 -15.49
CA GLU A 353 1.53 25.50 -16.20
C GLU A 353 1.20 24.68 -17.44
N GLY A 354 -0.08 24.44 -17.72
CA GLY A 354 -0.52 23.57 -18.82
C GLY A 354 -0.06 22.11 -18.67
N ARG A 355 0.19 21.66 -17.44
CA ARG A 355 0.67 20.30 -17.14
C ARG A 355 -0.49 19.31 -16.99
N THR A 356 -0.18 18.02 -17.06
CA THR A 356 -1.11 16.97 -16.65
C THR A 356 -1.48 17.16 -15.18
N TRP A 357 -2.76 17.06 -14.88
CA TRP A 357 -3.29 17.14 -13.51
C TRP A 357 -3.31 15.76 -12.86
N LEU A 358 -3.36 15.71 -11.53
CA LEU A 358 -3.30 14.47 -10.76
C LEU A 358 -4.71 14.06 -10.29
N PRO A 359 -5.25 12.92 -10.73
CA PRO A 359 -6.51 12.39 -10.22
C PRO A 359 -6.48 12.07 -8.73
N ALA A 360 -7.57 12.37 -8.03
CA ALA A 360 -7.79 11.95 -6.64
C ALA A 360 -8.59 10.66 -6.56
N MET A 361 -8.34 9.90 -5.51
CA MET A 361 -9.08 8.70 -5.11
C MET A 361 -9.19 8.61 -3.57
N GLY A 362 -9.93 7.63 -3.08
CA GLY A 362 -10.01 7.34 -1.64
C GLY A 362 -10.39 5.89 -1.35
N ASN A 363 -9.83 5.33 -0.29
CA ASN A 363 -9.87 3.90 0.01
C ASN A 363 -9.81 3.64 1.52
N SER A 364 -10.11 2.41 1.94
CA SER A 364 -10.34 2.11 3.35
C SER A 364 -9.10 2.00 4.21
N ASP A 365 -8.02 1.49 3.63
CA ASP A 365 -6.84 1.02 4.37
C ASP A 365 -7.23 0.09 5.53
N ALA A 366 -8.21 -0.79 5.26
CA ALA A 366 -8.78 -1.66 6.27
C ALA A 366 -7.83 -2.81 6.61
N HIS A 367 -7.50 -2.94 7.90
CA HIS A 367 -6.59 -3.98 8.40
C HIS A 367 -7.32 -5.05 9.21
N ARG A 368 -8.26 -4.64 10.07
CA ARG A 368 -8.95 -5.52 11.03
C ARG A 368 -10.26 -4.90 11.49
N ASP A 369 -11.04 -5.61 12.31
CA ASP A 369 -12.14 -4.97 13.05
C ASP A 369 -11.56 -3.92 14.01
N PRO A 370 -12.13 -2.70 14.10
CA PRO A 370 -13.39 -2.22 13.51
C PRO A 370 -13.28 -1.46 12.16
N ASP A 371 -12.14 -1.54 11.45
CA ASP A 371 -11.95 -0.87 10.16
C ASP A 371 -12.98 -1.38 9.13
N VAL A 372 -13.56 -0.48 8.35
CA VAL A 372 -14.63 -0.78 7.40
C VAL A 372 -14.08 -0.88 5.98
N VAL A 373 -14.16 -2.07 5.37
CA VAL A 373 -13.83 -2.25 3.94
C VAL A 373 -14.78 -1.39 3.09
N GLY A 374 -14.21 -0.59 2.20
CA GLY A 374 -14.94 0.37 1.36
C GLY A 374 -15.38 1.65 2.04
N LEU A 375 -14.71 2.11 3.11
CA LEU A 375 -14.89 3.44 3.68
C LEU A 375 -13.62 4.29 3.53
N PRO A 376 -13.55 5.20 2.56
CA PRO A 376 -14.53 5.45 1.49
C PRO A 376 -14.37 4.48 0.30
N GLN A 377 -15.22 4.68 -0.71
CA GLN A 377 -15.19 4.01 -2.01
C GLN A 377 -14.72 4.97 -3.10
N THR A 378 -13.83 4.51 -3.98
CA THR A 378 -13.55 5.17 -5.24
C THR A 378 -14.53 4.67 -6.30
N VAL A 379 -15.34 5.57 -6.86
CA VAL A 379 -16.35 5.27 -7.88
C VAL A 379 -15.86 5.73 -9.24
N VAL A 380 -15.66 4.81 -10.17
CA VAL A 380 -14.96 5.01 -11.45
C VAL A 380 -15.90 4.79 -12.63
N LEU A 381 -15.97 5.74 -13.54
CA LEU A 381 -16.62 5.55 -14.84
C LEU A 381 -15.66 4.82 -15.79
N ALA A 382 -15.95 3.55 -16.03
CA ALA A 382 -15.16 2.67 -16.88
C ALA A 382 -16.04 2.02 -17.96
N ASP A 383 -15.43 1.61 -19.08
CA ASP A 383 -16.14 1.02 -20.23
C ASP A 383 -16.61 -0.42 -19.98
N ASP A 384 -16.00 -1.12 -19.03
CA ASP A 384 -16.40 -2.46 -18.55
C ASP A 384 -15.68 -2.79 -17.22
N LEU A 385 -16.03 -3.89 -16.57
CA LEU A 385 -15.37 -4.36 -15.34
C LEU A 385 -14.09 -5.17 -15.64
N THR A 386 -13.08 -4.47 -16.12
CA THR A 386 -11.74 -5.02 -16.43
C THR A 386 -10.66 -4.19 -15.76
N ARG A 387 -9.49 -4.80 -15.49
CA ARG A 387 -8.34 -4.10 -14.92
C ARG A 387 -8.01 -2.83 -15.73
N GLU A 388 -7.88 -2.97 -17.03
CA GLU A 388 -7.48 -1.89 -17.92
C GLU A 388 -8.52 -0.76 -17.93
N ALA A 389 -9.82 -1.08 -18.04
CA ALA A 389 -10.87 -0.07 -18.07
C ALA A 389 -11.00 0.70 -16.75
N ILE A 390 -10.84 0.02 -15.60
CA ILE A 390 -10.83 0.68 -14.28
C ILE A 390 -9.61 1.60 -14.15
N GLN A 391 -8.41 1.12 -14.48
CA GLN A 391 -7.19 1.93 -14.43
C GLN A 391 -7.27 3.14 -15.39
N ASP A 392 -7.84 2.98 -16.57
CA ASP A 392 -8.04 4.08 -17.53
C ASP A 392 -9.04 5.11 -17.01
N GLY A 393 -10.10 4.68 -16.33
CA GLY A 393 -11.04 5.56 -15.62
C GLY A 393 -10.35 6.38 -14.52
N ILE A 394 -9.54 5.72 -13.68
CA ILE A 394 -8.77 6.37 -12.61
C ILE A 394 -7.74 7.35 -13.19
N ARG A 395 -6.96 6.95 -14.20
CA ARG A 395 -5.91 7.78 -14.81
C ARG A 395 -6.49 9.03 -15.51
N ALA A 396 -7.71 8.92 -16.05
CA ALA A 396 -8.42 10.06 -16.61
C ALA A 396 -9.18 10.88 -15.54
N GLY A 397 -9.14 10.46 -14.28
CA GLY A 397 -9.88 11.03 -13.17
C GLY A 397 -11.38 11.10 -13.40
N ARG A 398 -11.92 10.14 -14.17
CA ARG A 398 -13.37 9.93 -14.31
C ARG A 398 -13.89 9.19 -13.08
N SER A 399 -13.67 9.80 -11.91
CA SER A 399 -14.00 9.20 -10.63
C SER A 399 -14.42 10.22 -9.58
N TYR A 400 -15.28 9.79 -8.67
CA TYR A 400 -15.58 10.49 -7.43
C TYR A 400 -15.36 9.55 -6.25
N VAL A 401 -15.25 10.10 -5.05
CA VAL A 401 -15.07 9.33 -3.81
C VAL A 401 -16.31 9.52 -2.93
N ALA A 402 -16.79 8.47 -2.29
CA ALA A 402 -17.98 8.51 -1.44
C ALA A 402 -17.82 7.61 -0.22
N GLU A 403 -18.38 8.02 0.94
CA GLU A 403 -18.28 7.26 2.20
C GLU A 403 -18.87 5.85 2.13
N SER A 404 -19.81 5.59 1.21
CA SER A 404 -20.45 4.28 1.08
C SER A 404 -21.19 4.09 -0.26
N LYS A 405 -21.67 2.86 -0.48
CA LYS A 405 -22.56 2.52 -1.61
C LYS A 405 -23.87 3.31 -1.65
N ASN A 406 -24.30 3.88 -0.52
CA ASN A 406 -25.56 4.60 -0.42
C ASN A 406 -25.46 6.02 -0.96
N VAL A 407 -24.26 6.60 -1.04
CA VAL A 407 -24.04 7.97 -1.52
C VAL A 407 -23.68 7.94 -3.00
N SER A 408 -24.39 8.72 -3.81
CA SER A 408 -24.08 8.92 -5.23
C SER A 408 -24.10 10.38 -5.62
N LEU A 409 -23.23 10.72 -6.58
CA LEU A 409 -23.07 12.05 -7.14
C LEU A 409 -23.14 12.00 -8.66
N SER A 410 -23.93 12.90 -9.24
CA SER A 410 -23.83 13.32 -10.64
C SER A 410 -23.29 14.74 -10.67
N PHE A 411 -22.28 14.98 -11.50
CA PHE A 411 -21.66 16.29 -11.64
C PHE A 411 -21.39 16.59 -13.11
N THR A 412 -21.98 17.68 -13.60
CA THR A 412 -21.96 18.03 -15.03
C THR A 412 -21.75 19.53 -15.22
N ALA A 413 -21.12 19.88 -16.34
CA ALA A 413 -21.00 21.24 -16.82
C ALA A 413 -21.65 21.33 -18.21
N THR A 414 -22.53 22.30 -18.43
CA THR A 414 -23.20 22.52 -19.72
C THR A 414 -22.93 23.93 -20.23
N GLY A 415 -22.48 24.06 -21.48
CA GLY A 415 -22.27 25.33 -22.15
C GLY A 415 -23.52 25.82 -22.90
N GLY A 416 -23.59 27.13 -23.17
CA GLY A 416 -24.75 27.75 -23.84
C GLY A 416 -25.09 27.24 -25.26
N LYS A 417 -24.24 26.42 -25.90
CA LYS A 417 -24.52 25.78 -27.20
C LYS A 417 -24.79 24.27 -27.09
N GLY A 418 -25.02 23.76 -25.88
CA GLY A 418 -25.31 22.35 -25.62
C GLY A 418 -24.07 21.45 -25.49
N GLN A 419 -22.87 22.02 -25.43
CA GLN A 419 -21.68 21.25 -25.04
C GLN A 419 -21.84 20.77 -23.60
N HIS A 420 -21.34 19.58 -23.29
CA HIS A 420 -21.39 19.00 -21.96
C HIS A 420 -20.06 18.34 -21.61
N ALA A 421 -19.73 18.34 -20.32
CA ALA A 421 -18.61 17.61 -19.74
C ALA A 421 -19.02 17.04 -18.38
N GLY A 422 -18.49 15.85 -18.07
CA GLY A 422 -18.62 15.19 -16.76
C GLY A 422 -17.30 15.17 -15.99
N ILE A 423 -17.32 14.48 -14.85
CA ILE A 423 -16.18 14.31 -13.94
C ILE A 423 -14.93 13.83 -14.68
N GLY A 424 -13.80 14.53 -14.51
CA GLY A 424 -12.53 14.23 -15.17
C GLY A 424 -12.40 14.78 -16.59
N GLU A 425 -13.47 15.36 -17.15
CA GLU A 425 -13.50 15.90 -18.50
C GLU A 425 -13.29 17.42 -18.54
N ARG A 426 -13.24 17.97 -19.75
CA ARG A 426 -13.10 19.41 -20.02
C ARG A 426 -14.28 19.90 -20.84
N LEU A 427 -14.89 20.99 -20.41
CA LEU A 427 -15.88 21.71 -21.19
C LEU A 427 -15.19 22.77 -22.06
N GLU A 428 -15.08 22.48 -23.36
CA GLU A 428 -14.53 23.40 -24.35
C GLU A 428 -15.51 24.56 -24.63
N ALA A 429 -15.22 25.72 -24.06
CA ALA A 429 -16.04 26.93 -24.16
C ALA A 429 -15.18 28.20 -24.16
N GLY A 430 -15.65 29.26 -24.84
CA GLY A 430 -14.96 30.55 -24.84
C GLY A 430 -15.02 31.23 -23.46
N PRO A 431 -14.10 32.15 -23.13
CA PRO A 431 -13.93 32.72 -21.80
C PRO A 431 -15.21 33.31 -21.19
N ASP A 432 -16.04 33.96 -21.99
CA ASP A 432 -17.29 34.60 -21.55
C ASP A 432 -18.54 33.75 -21.82
N THR A 433 -18.38 32.51 -22.26
CA THR A 433 -19.51 31.63 -22.54
C THR A 433 -20.17 31.25 -21.22
N PRO A 434 -21.50 31.45 -21.07
CA PRO A 434 -22.21 30.98 -19.89
C PRO A 434 -22.12 29.45 -19.75
N VAL A 435 -21.77 29.01 -18.54
CA VAL A 435 -21.68 27.61 -18.15
C VAL A 435 -22.58 27.38 -16.94
N THR A 436 -23.41 26.34 -16.99
CA THR A 436 -24.17 25.84 -15.85
C THR A 436 -23.48 24.60 -15.30
N ILE A 437 -23.04 24.69 -14.04
CA ILE A 437 -22.57 23.56 -13.25
C ILE A 437 -23.76 22.99 -12.47
N ARG A 438 -24.00 21.69 -12.59
CA ARG A 438 -25.10 21.00 -11.91
C ARG A 438 -24.56 19.82 -11.12
N VAL A 439 -24.94 19.77 -9.84
CA VAL A 439 -24.64 18.68 -8.91
C VAL A 439 -25.95 18.04 -8.48
N GLU A 440 -26.08 16.72 -8.64
CA GLU A 440 -27.18 15.95 -8.07
C GLU A 440 -26.61 14.94 -7.08
N ALA A 441 -27.19 14.91 -5.88
CA ALA A 441 -26.74 14.05 -4.80
C ALA A 441 -27.91 13.22 -4.26
N SER A 442 -27.62 12.00 -3.83
CA SER A 442 -28.55 11.15 -3.07
C SER A 442 -27.83 10.34 -2.00
N GLY A 443 -28.57 9.95 -0.95
CA GLY A 443 -28.06 9.18 0.18
C GLY A 443 -27.25 9.97 1.20
N ALA A 444 -27.28 11.31 1.13
CA ALA A 444 -26.48 12.20 1.98
C ALA A 444 -27.40 13.13 2.82
N PRO A 445 -28.14 12.60 3.80
CA PRO A 445 -29.08 13.39 4.61
C PRO A 445 -28.36 14.54 5.29
N ARG A 446 -28.96 15.73 5.24
CA ARG A 446 -28.44 16.95 5.89
C ARG A 446 -27.06 17.40 5.42
N CYS A 447 -26.48 16.82 4.37
CA CYS A 447 -25.23 17.33 3.81
C CYS A 447 -25.46 18.62 3.03
N THR A 448 -24.45 19.48 2.95
CA THR A 448 -24.42 20.64 2.05
C THR A 448 -23.66 20.28 0.78
N ILE A 449 -24.13 20.76 -0.37
CA ILE A 449 -23.38 20.70 -1.64
C ILE A 449 -22.50 21.93 -1.71
N ARG A 450 -21.20 21.74 -1.92
CA ARG A 450 -20.24 22.82 -2.17
C ARG A 450 -19.62 22.66 -3.55
N ILE A 451 -19.45 23.78 -4.26
CA ILE A 451 -18.68 23.82 -5.50
C ILE A 451 -17.41 24.61 -5.25
N VAL A 452 -16.28 23.93 -5.46
CA VAL A 452 -14.93 24.43 -5.24
C VAL A 452 -14.24 24.62 -6.59
N THR A 453 -13.48 25.70 -6.71
CA THR A 453 -12.81 26.15 -7.93
C THR A 453 -11.37 26.56 -7.61
N ASP A 454 -10.63 27.01 -8.61
CA ASP A 454 -9.31 27.62 -8.44
C ASP A 454 -9.32 28.89 -7.57
N GLN A 455 -10.49 29.47 -7.31
CA GLN A 455 -10.70 30.61 -6.40
C GLN A 455 -11.19 30.19 -5.00
N GLY A 456 -11.26 28.88 -4.72
CA GLY A 456 -11.85 28.33 -3.50
C GLY A 456 -13.34 28.02 -3.65
N VAL A 457 -14.07 28.01 -2.53
CA VAL A 457 -15.51 27.67 -2.48
C VAL A 457 -16.34 28.86 -2.97
N LEU A 458 -17.04 28.70 -4.10
CA LEU A 458 -17.85 29.77 -4.70
C LEU A 458 -19.35 29.53 -4.60
N PHE A 459 -19.76 28.33 -4.21
CA PHE A 459 -21.16 28.01 -3.97
C PHE A 459 -21.29 27.04 -2.80
N THR A 460 -22.31 27.24 -1.97
CA THR A 460 -22.74 26.32 -0.93
C THR A 460 -24.27 26.31 -0.91
N SER A 461 -24.89 25.14 -1.02
CA SER A 461 -26.34 25.00 -0.93
C SER A 461 -26.80 25.06 0.53
N ASP A 462 -28.11 25.24 0.73
CA ASP A 462 -28.76 24.82 1.96
C ASP A 462 -28.53 23.32 2.20
N PRO A 463 -28.59 22.84 3.46
CA PRO A 463 -28.52 21.41 3.76
C PRO A 463 -29.60 20.63 3.00
N LEU A 464 -29.19 19.48 2.45
CA LEU A 464 -30.10 18.54 1.80
C LEU A 464 -31.20 18.11 2.78
N PRO A 465 -32.42 17.81 2.29
CA PRO A 465 -33.49 17.29 3.12
C PRO A 465 -33.08 16.01 3.87
N VAL A 466 -33.87 15.61 4.86
CA VAL A 466 -33.66 14.35 5.60
C VAL A 466 -33.76 13.10 4.71
N THR A 467 -34.34 13.21 3.52
CA THR A 467 -34.32 12.16 2.49
C THR A 467 -32.93 11.98 1.86
N GLY A 468 -32.03 12.94 2.07
CA GLY A 468 -30.65 12.92 1.59
C GLY A 468 -30.50 13.08 0.09
N SER A 469 -31.52 13.59 -0.61
CA SER A 469 -31.47 13.81 -2.06
C SER A 469 -31.76 15.25 -2.43
N GLY A 470 -31.02 15.79 -3.38
CA GLY A 470 -31.25 17.13 -3.90
C GLY A 470 -30.30 17.54 -5.02
N THR A 471 -30.52 18.74 -5.52
CA THR A 471 -29.80 19.29 -6.67
C THR A 471 -29.36 20.70 -6.36
N ALA A 472 -28.15 21.05 -6.81
CA ALA A 472 -27.64 22.40 -6.82
C ALA A 472 -27.21 22.81 -8.24
N GLU A 473 -27.42 24.07 -8.57
CA GLU A 473 -26.94 24.68 -9.81
C GLU A 473 -26.14 25.95 -9.50
N TRP A 474 -25.04 26.11 -10.21
CA TRP A 474 -24.19 27.29 -10.15
C TRP A 474 -23.82 27.75 -11.55
N HIS A 475 -23.97 29.04 -11.81
CA HIS A 475 -23.71 29.64 -13.11
C HIS A 475 -22.37 30.36 -13.08
N THR A 476 -21.55 30.13 -14.10
CA THR A 476 -20.19 30.66 -14.19
C THR A 476 -19.78 30.89 -15.65
N THR A 477 -18.55 31.32 -15.87
CA THR A 477 -17.88 31.35 -17.16
C THR A 477 -16.46 30.80 -17.01
N PRO A 478 -15.81 30.30 -18.09
CA PRO A 478 -14.42 29.87 -18.02
C PRO A 478 -13.42 30.98 -17.62
N ALA A 479 -13.76 32.26 -17.83
CA ALA A 479 -12.96 33.39 -17.36
C ALA A 479 -13.04 33.58 -15.83
N TYR A 480 -14.11 33.11 -15.19
CA TYR A 480 -14.31 33.25 -13.75
C TYR A 480 -13.75 32.06 -12.95
N ALA A 481 -13.83 30.85 -13.50
CA ALA A 481 -13.27 29.65 -12.88
C ALA A 481 -12.65 28.72 -13.94
N ALA A 482 -11.45 28.23 -13.67
CA ALA A 482 -10.71 27.33 -14.56
C ALA A 482 -11.13 25.86 -14.40
N TYR A 483 -11.65 25.49 -13.24
CA TYR A 483 -12.26 24.20 -12.99
C TYR A 483 -13.34 24.33 -11.91
N ALA A 484 -14.20 23.32 -11.83
CA ALA A 484 -15.12 23.14 -10.72
C ALA A 484 -15.03 21.69 -10.22
N ARG A 485 -15.13 21.48 -8.92
CA ARG A 485 -15.30 20.16 -8.28
C ARG A 485 -16.38 20.26 -7.19
N ALA A 486 -17.04 19.16 -6.90
CA ALA A 486 -18.10 19.13 -5.89
C ALA A 486 -17.63 18.45 -4.60
N GLU A 487 -18.12 18.94 -3.46
CA GLU A 487 -18.05 18.27 -2.16
C GLU A 487 -19.44 18.13 -1.56
N LEU A 488 -19.71 16.99 -0.91
CA LEU A 488 -20.81 16.80 0.02
C LEU A 488 -20.22 16.79 1.43
N ARG A 489 -20.61 17.79 2.23
CA ARG A 489 -20.14 17.93 3.62
C ARG A 489 -21.29 17.80 4.58
N GLN A 490 -21.12 16.99 5.62
CA GLN A 490 -22.07 16.93 6.74
C GLN A 490 -22.20 18.30 7.41
N GLU A 491 -23.30 18.54 8.13
CA GLU A 491 -23.44 19.74 8.95
C GLU A 491 -22.33 19.80 10.01
N THR A 492 -21.63 20.92 10.09
CA THR A 492 -20.63 21.14 11.14
C THR A 492 -21.34 21.35 12.46
N ALA A 493 -21.08 20.51 13.46
CA ALA A 493 -21.68 20.66 14.78
C ALA A 493 -21.16 21.93 15.49
N VAL A 494 -19.84 22.08 15.62
CA VAL A 494 -19.06 23.29 16.02
C VAL A 494 -17.58 22.99 15.73
N GLY A 495 -16.81 23.89 15.09
CA GLY A 495 -15.35 23.72 14.93
C GLY A 495 -14.72 24.56 13.80
N PRO A 496 -13.38 24.67 13.75
CA PRO A 496 -12.68 25.44 12.70
C PRO A 496 -12.58 24.70 11.36
N LEU A 497 -12.89 23.40 11.32
CA LEU A 497 -12.84 22.57 10.12
C LEU A 497 -14.22 22.48 9.44
N PRO A 498 -14.27 22.27 8.11
CA PRO A 498 -15.49 21.87 7.43
C PRO A 498 -16.14 20.65 8.09
N GLY A 499 -17.43 20.44 7.83
CA GLY A 499 -18.08 19.19 8.22
C GLY A 499 -17.42 17.99 7.54
N VAL A 500 -17.57 16.82 8.16
CA VAL A 500 -17.01 15.55 7.68
C VAL A 500 -17.40 15.32 6.22
N MET A 501 -16.44 14.86 5.41
CA MET A 501 -16.67 14.54 4.01
C MET A 501 -17.63 13.35 3.89
N ALA A 502 -18.68 13.49 3.08
CA ALA A 502 -19.53 12.38 2.66
C ALA A 502 -19.19 11.92 1.24
N ALA A 503 -18.79 12.84 0.35
CA ALA A 503 -18.30 12.55 -0.99
C ALA A 503 -17.60 13.76 -1.62
N PHE A 504 -16.67 13.55 -2.54
CA PHE A 504 -16.14 14.60 -3.42
C PHE A 504 -15.85 14.08 -4.82
N THR A 505 -15.79 14.97 -5.82
CA THR A 505 -15.49 14.61 -7.21
C THR A 505 -14.08 15.03 -7.62
N ASN A 506 -13.48 14.32 -8.57
CA ASN A 506 -12.48 14.93 -9.45
C ASN A 506 -13.09 16.13 -10.22
N PRO A 507 -12.28 17.08 -10.72
CA PRO A 507 -12.79 18.30 -11.32
C PRO A 507 -13.39 18.08 -12.72
N ILE A 508 -14.21 19.04 -13.13
CA ILE A 508 -14.48 19.36 -14.53
C ILE A 508 -13.70 20.63 -14.86
N PHE A 509 -12.84 20.57 -15.87
CA PHE A 509 -12.11 21.76 -16.32
C PHE A 509 -12.95 22.60 -17.27
N LEU A 510 -12.83 23.93 -17.18
CA LEU A 510 -13.59 24.87 -17.99
C LEU A 510 -12.65 25.63 -18.94
N GLY A 511 -13.09 25.79 -20.19
CA GLY A 511 -12.35 26.55 -21.20
C GLY A 511 -11.30 25.75 -21.95
N HIS A 512 -10.68 26.42 -22.93
CA HIS A 512 -9.64 25.87 -23.79
C HIS A 512 -8.33 25.63 -23.04
N ARG A 513 -7.51 24.70 -23.54
CA ARG A 513 -6.14 24.46 -23.05
C ARG A 513 -5.16 25.54 -23.49
#